data_AF-A0A5J4T3G2-F1
#
_entry.id   AF-A0A5J4T3G2-F1
#
_cell.length_a   1.000
_cell.length_b   1.000
_cell.length_c   1.000
_cell.angle_alpha   90.00
_cell.angle_beta   90.00
_cell.angle_gamma   90.00
#
_symmetry.space_group_name_H-M   'P 1'
#
loop_
_entity.id
_entity.type
_entity.pdbx_description
1 polymer ?
#
loop_
_entity_poly.entity_id
_entity_poly.type
_entity_poly.pdbx_seq_one_letter_code
_entity_poly.pdbx_strand_id
1 'polypeptide(L)'
;MSFFSRKSGSTLKEEKDENLEDVRVDYLFSSVMRDVFVPEESIDLLIKTKTRKQKQDMITQFQKVGGSANPNLILTKIRDNDSSKNLEKLLSELKKMTRTYANGFFSYGGINTLLEVINRRCKKKTKDLEDMNIVIECLHCIQELFRYPV
;
A
#
# COMPACT_ATOMS: atom_id res chain seq x y z
N MET A 1 -47.19 -35.58 38.57
CA MET A 1 -45.77 -35.17 38.67
C MET A 1 -45.26 -34.94 37.27
N SER A 2 -44.99 -33.68 36.91
CA SER A 2 -44.67 -33.26 35.55
C SER A 2 -43.25 -32.70 35.54
N PHE A 3 -42.31 -33.36 34.86
CA PHE A 3 -41.00 -32.79 34.53
C PHE A 3 -40.61 -33.19 33.12
N PHE A 4 -40.98 -32.35 32.15
CA PHE A 4 -40.22 -32.17 30.93
C PHE A 4 -39.54 -30.80 31.04
N SER A 5 -38.23 -30.79 31.24
CA SER A 5 -37.43 -29.57 31.09
C SER A 5 -36.57 -29.73 29.84
N ARG A 6 -37.07 -29.22 28.71
CA ARG A 6 -36.30 -29.07 27.48
C ARG A 6 -35.35 -27.88 27.65
N LYS A 7 -34.05 -28.15 27.71
CA LYS A 7 -33.03 -27.16 27.32
C LYS A 7 -32.69 -27.43 25.85
N SER A 8 -33.30 -26.68 24.95
CA SER A 8 -32.89 -26.60 23.55
C SER A 8 -33.05 -25.17 23.10
N GLY A 9 -31.95 -24.43 22.96
CA GLY A 9 -31.97 -23.10 22.39
C GLY A 9 -30.82 -22.22 22.83
N SER A 10 -29.62 -22.43 22.25
CA SER A 10 -28.60 -21.36 22.19
C SER A 10 -27.55 -21.54 21.08
N THR A 11 -27.39 -22.70 20.45
CA THR A 11 -26.29 -22.93 19.48
C THR A 11 -26.49 -22.31 18.08
N LEU A 12 -27.72 -22.01 17.65
CA LEU A 12 -27.99 -21.55 16.28
C LEU A 12 -27.74 -20.05 16.02
N LYS A 13 -27.56 -19.23 17.07
CA LYS A 13 -27.24 -17.81 16.90
C LYS A 13 -25.73 -17.56 16.83
N GLU A 14 -24.93 -18.30 17.59
CA GLU A 14 -23.47 -18.14 17.63
C GLU A 14 -22.80 -18.61 16.31
N GLU A 15 -23.25 -19.73 15.71
CA GLU A 15 -22.69 -20.24 14.44
C GLU A 15 -22.97 -19.32 13.22
N LYS A 16 -24.03 -18.51 13.27
CA LYS A 16 -24.35 -17.55 12.20
C LYS A 16 -23.50 -16.28 12.29
N ASP A 17 -23.20 -15.82 13.50
CA ASP A 17 -22.38 -14.63 13.73
C ASP A 17 -20.89 -14.92 13.51
N GLU A 18 -20.39 -16.10 13.90
CA GLU A 18 -19.00 -16.50 13.63
C GLU A 18 -18.68 -16.58 12.14
N ASN A 19 -19.59 -17.13 11.32
CA ASN A 19 -19.44 -17.17 9.87
C ASN A 19 -19.42 -15.77 9.24
N LEU A 20 -20.21 -14.84 9.76
CA LEU A 20 -20.22 -13.45 9.26
C LEU A 20 -18.92 -12.70 9.60
N GLU A 21 -18.37 -12.94 10.79
CA GLU A 21 -17.09 -12.36 11.18
C GLU A 21 -15.91 -12.93 10.39
N ASP A 22 -15.90 -14.24 10.13
CA ASP A 22 -14.86 -14.87 9.31
C ASP A 22 -14.87 -14.37 7.87
N VAL A 23 -16.06 -14.24 7.27
CA VAL A 23 -16.22 -13.63 5.94
C VAL A 23 -15.72 -12.19 5.93
N ARG A 24 -15.96 -11.43 6.99
CA ARG A 24 -15.46 -10.05 7.11
C ARG A 24 -13.93 -10.00 7.24
N VAL A 25 -13.33 -10.89 8.02
CA VAL A 25 -11.87 -10.99 8.17
C VAL A 25 -11.22 -11.33 6.82
N ASP A 26 -11.79 -12.28 6.08
CA ASP A 26 -11.30 -12.67 4.76
C ASP A 26 -11.40 -11.53 3.77
N TYR A 27 -12.53 -10.81 3.74
CA TYR A 27 -12.70 -9.63 2.90
C TYR A 27 -11.64 -8.56 3.18
N LEU A 28 -11.42 -8.22 4.46
CA LEU A 28 -10.44 -7.22 4.87
C LEU A 28 -9.01 -7.68 4.55
N PHE A 29 -8.70 -8.95 4.79
CA PHE A 29 -7.41 -9.55 4.48
C PHE A 29 -7.11 -9.47 2.98
N SER A 30 -8.05 -9.86 2.13
CA SER A 30 -7.92 -9.77 0.67
C SER A 30 -7.80 -8.33 0.18
N SER A 31 -8.49 -7.39 0.83
CA SER A 31 -8.33 -5.96 0.52
C SER A 31 -6.90 -5.49 0.81
N VAL A 32 -6.34 -5.87 1.96
CA VAL A 32 -4.95 -5.53 2.34
C VAL A 32 -3.97 -6.15 1.35
N MET A 33 -4.12 -7.43 1.01
CA MET A 33 -3.23 -8.13 0.08
C MET A 33 -3.23 -7.50 -1.31
N ARG A 34 -4.41 -7.10 -1.81
CA ARG A 34 -4.53 -6.35 -3.06
C ARG A 34 -3.83 -5.00 -2.99
N ASP A 35 -3.98 -4.29 -1.87
CA ASP A 35 -3.36 -2.98 -1.68
C ASP A 35 -1.82 -3.07 -1.61
N VAL A 36 -1.24 -4.23 -1.28
CA VAL A 36 0.21 -4.49 -1.35
C VAL A 36 0.64 -5.32 -2.57
N PHE A 37 -0.18 -5.32 -3.63
CA PHE A 37 0.11 -5.92 -4.94
C PHE A 37 0.35 -7.44 -4.93
N VAL A 38 -0.28 -8.18 -4.01
CA VAL A 38 -0.29 -9.65 -4.08
C VAL A 38 -1.22 -10.09 -5.23
N PRO A 39 -0.80 -11.00 -6.11
CA PRO A 39 -1.65 -11.51 -7.19
C PRO A 39 -2.90 -12.23 -6.67
N GLU A 40 -4.05 -12.08 -7.33
CA GLU A 40 -5.33 -12.69 -6.90
C GLU A 40 -5.23 -14.20 -6.63
N GLU A 41 -4.51 -14.93 -7.49
CA GLU A 41 -4.28 -16.37 -7.33
C GLU A 41 -3.57 -16.71 -6.00
N SER A 42 -2.65 -15.84 -5.57
CA SER A 42 -1.95 -15.98 -4.28
C SER A 42 -2.83 -15.57 -3.11
N ILE A 43 -3.75 -14.62 -3.30
CA ILE A 43 -4.69 -14.19 -2.26
C ILE A 43 -5.62 -15.35 -1.90
N ASP A 44 -6.20 -16.03 -2.89
CA ASP A 44 -7.08 -17.18 -2.64
C ASP A 44 -6.38 -18.31 -1.87
N LEU A 45 -5.11 -18.57 -2.19
CA LEU A 45 -4.28 -19.52 -1.47
C LEU A 45 -3.99 -19.07 -0.04
N LEU A 46 -3.71 -17.79 0.17
CA LEU A 46 -3.47 -17.23 1.50
C LEU A 46 -4.74 -17.24 2.37
N ILE A 47 -5.91 -16.99 1.80
CA ILE A 47 -7.20 -17.12 2.51
C ILE A 47 -7.36 -18.55 3.04
N LYS A 48 -7.09 -19.55 2.20
CA LYS A 48 -7.27 -20.97 2.56
C LYS A 48 -6.22 -21.47 3.55
N THR A 49 -5.00 -20.94 3.51
CA THR A 49 -3.86 -21.47 4.28
C THR A 49 -3.59 -20.72 5.58
N LYS A 50 -4.06 -19.48 5.73
CA LYS A 50 -3.85 -18.69 6.95
C LYS A 50 -4.99 -18.87 7.95
N THR A 51 -4.64 -18.96 9.23
CA THR A 51 -5.64 -18.97 10.31
C THR A 51 -6.25 -17.58 10.49
N ARG A 52 -7.45 -17.50 11.09
CA ARG A 52 -8.12 -16.24 11.42
C ARG A 52 -7.21 -15.27 12.17
N LYS A 53 -6.50 -15.77 13.20
CA LYS A 53 -5.56 -14.97 14.00
C LYS A 53 -4.43 -14.38 13.14
N GLN A 54 -3.84 -15.18 12.25
CA GLN A 54 -2.78 -14.70 11.35
C GLN A 54 -3.28 -13.60 10.40
N LYS A 55 -4.50 -13.76 9.85
CA LYS A 55 -5.12 -12.74 9.00
C LYS A 55 -5.33 -11.44 9.76
N GLN A 56 -5.88 -11.51 10.97
CA GLN A 56 -6.09 -10.35 11.85
C GLN A 56 -4.77 -9.66 12.24
N ASP A 57 -3.73 -10.43 12.54
CA ASP A 57 -2.40 -9.89 12.87
C ASP A 57 -1.83 -9.12 11.66
N MET A 58 -1.96 -9.66 10.44
CA MET A 58 -1.49 -8.99 9.22
C MET A 58 -2.29 -7.72 8.90
N ILE A 59 -3.63 -7.76 9.05
CA ILE A 59 -4.47 -6.55 8.91
C ILE A 59 -4.03 -5.48 9.91
N THR A 60 -3.82 -5.87 11.17
CA THR A 60 -3.40 -4.94 12.23
C THR A 60 -2.02 -4.35 11.96
N GLN A 61 -1.07 -5.17 11.50
CA GLN A 61 0.26 -4.70 11.09
C GLN A 61 0.16 -3.72 9.91
N PHE A 62 -0.66 -4.04 8.91
CA PHE A 62 -0.89 -3.15 7.79
C PHE A 62 -1.47 -1.81 8.23
N GLN A 63 -2.42 -1.78 9.17
CA GLN A 63 -2.96 -0.53 9.71
C GLN A 63 -1.93 0.27 10.52
N LYS A 64 -1.03 -0.41 11.25
CA LYS A 64 0.05 0.24 12.02
C LYS A 64 1.14 0.82 11.10
N VAL A 65 1.46 0.15 10.00
CA VAL A 65 2.50 0.56 9.04
C VAL A 65 1.93 1.49 7.96
N GLY A 66 0.65 1.36 7.63
CA GLY A 66 -0.09 2.06 6.57
C GLY A 66 -0.30 3.55 6.79
N GLY A 67 0.32 4.13 7.81
CA GLY A 67 0.56 5.57 7.90
C GLY A 67 1.65 6.02 6.93
N SER A 68 1.55 5.67 5.64
CA SER A 68 2.46 6.18 4.62
C SER A 68 2.31 7.70 4.53
N ALA A 69 3.43 8.42 4.38
CA ALA A 69 3.41 9.87 4.31
C ALA A 69 2.50 10.35 3.16
N ASN A 70 1.72 11.42 3.34
CA ASN A 70 0.86 11.90 2.26
C ASN A 70 1.71 12.19 0.98
N PRO A 71 1.43 11.54 -0.16
CA PRO A 71 2.24 11.68 -1.37
C PRO A 71 2.34 13.14 -1.84
N ASN A 72 1.29 13.95 -1.64
CA ASN A 72 1.31 15.38 -1.98
C ASN A 72 2.35 16.17 -1.18
N LEU A 73 2.57 15.82 0.10
CA LEU A 73 3.56 16.51 0.94
C LEU A 73 4.99 16.24 0.46
N ILE A 74 5.28 15.01 0.02
CA ILE A 74 6.60 14.66 -0.54
C ILE A 74 6.79 15.34 -1.89
N LEU A 75 5.77 15.33 -2.75
CA LEU A 75 5.83 16.00 -4.04
C LEU A 75 6.05 17.51 -3.92
N THR A 76 5.39 18.16 -2.95
CA THR A 76 5.59 19.59 -2.68
C THR A 76 7.05 19.86 -2.31
N LYS A 77 7.64 19.05 -1.43
CA LYS A 77 9.06 19.18 -1.05
C LYS A 77 10.01 19.00 -2.23
N ILE A 78 9.71 18.08 -3.15
CA ILE A 78 10.53 17.86 -4.35
C ILE A 78 10.41 19.04 -5.33
N ARG A 79 9.21 19.62 -5.48
CA ARG A 79 9.00 20.80 -6.33
C ARG A 79 9.79 22.01 -5.83
N ASP A 80 9.78 22.21 -4.51
CA ASP A 80 10.49 23.30 -3.84
C ASP A 80 12.01 23.06 -3.81
N ASN A 81 12.42 21.81 -3.58
CA ASN A 81 13.81 21.40 -3.49
C ASN A 81 14.01 19.96 -3.96
N ASP A 82 14.46 19.80 -5.20
CA ASP A 82 14.73 18.54 -5.89
C ASP A 82 16.09 17.92 -5.52
N SER A 83 16.54 18.11 -4.27
CA SER A 83 17.73 17.46 -3.73
C SER A 83 17.64 15.94 -3.73
N SER A 84 18.81 15.28 -3.86
CA SER A 84 18.91 13.82 -3.83
C SER A 84 18.24 13.19 -2.60
N LYS A 85 18.49 13.75 -1.41
CA LYS A 85 17.86 13.30 -0.16
C LYS A 85 16.31 13.24 -0.21
N ASN A 86 15.66 14.17 -0.89
CA ASN A 86 14.20 14.17 -1.01
C ASN A 86 13.72 13.08 -1.99
N LEU A 87 14.49 12.81 -3.04
CA LEU A 87 14.21 11.77 -4.02
C LEU A 87 14.50 10.37 -3.47
N GLU A 88 15.59 10.18 -2.73
CA GLU A 88 15.87 8.94 -1.98
C GLU A 88 14.74 8.62 -1.00
N LYS A 89 14.24 9.65 -0.30
CA LYS A 89 13.08 9.48 0.60
C LYS A 89 11.85 9.05 -0.19
N LEU A 90 11.56 9.70 -1.32
CA LEU A 90 10.46 9.27 -2.18
C LEU A 90 10.64 7.82 -2.63
N LEU A 91 11.83 7.43 -3.09
CA LEU A 91 12.10 6.05 -3.51
C LEU A 91 11.86 5.04 -2.38
N SER A 92 12.26 5.37 -1.15
CA SER A 92 12.01 4.53 0.03
C SER A 92 10.51 4.35 0.31
N GLU A 93 9.70 5.39 0.12
CA GLU A 93 8.24 5.32 0.26
C GLU A 93 7.62 4.54 -0.91
N LEU A 94 8.09 4.74 -2.14
CA LEU A 94 7.63 4.01 -3.33
C LEU A 94 7.89 2.50 -3.23
N LYS A 95 9.04 2.09 -2.68
CA LYS A 95 9.35 0.67 -2.43
C LYS A 95 8.43 0.00 -1.41
N LYS A 96 7.72 0.78 -0.60
CA LYS A 96 6.79 0.31 0.43
C LYS A 96 5.36 0.72 0.09
N MET A 97 5.13 1.24 -1.11
CA MET A 97 3.86 1.88 -1.43
C MET A 97 2.75 0.84 -1.48
N THR A 98 1.56 1.30 -1.10
CA THR A 98 0.34 0.58 -1.38
C THR A 98 -0.29 1.08 -2.67
N ARG A 99 -1.24 0.35 -3.25
CA ARG A 99 -2.01 0.80 -4.41
C ARG A 99 -2.72 2.12 -4.11
N THR A 100 -3.27 2.28 -2.91
CA THR A 100 -3.87 3.54 -2.45
C THR A 100 -2.86 4.70 -2.48
N TYR A 101 -1.64 4.48 -1.99
CA TYR A 101 -0.57 5.48 -2.08
C TYR A 101 -0.21 5.82 -3.53
N ALA A 102 0.00 4.79 -4.35
CA ALA A 102 0.36 4.94 -5.76
C ALA A 102 -0.70 5.75 -6.51
N ASN A 103 -1.98 5.41 -6.34
CA ASN A 103 -3.10 6.15 -6.91
C ASN A 103 -3.11 7.62 -6.48
N GLY A 104 -2.88 7.88 -5.18
CA GLY A 104 -2.72 9.24 -4.68
C GLY A 104 -1.56 9.97 -5.36
N PHE A 105 -0.38 9.32 -5.45
CA PHE A 105 0.80 9.86 -6.09
C PHE A 105 0.55 10.25 -7.57
N PHE A 106 -0.09 9.38 -8.35
CA PHE A 106 -0.46 9.71 -9.74
C PHE A 106 -1.47 10.86 -9.80
N SER A 107 -2.48 10.84 -8.93
CA SER A 107 -3.53 11.87 -8.87
C SER A 107 -2.96 13.26 -8.57
N TYR A 108 -1.90 13.35 -7.76
CA TYR A 108 -1.20 14.61 -7.47
C TYR A 108 -0.16 15.02 -8.53
N GLY A 109 -0.11 14.32 -9.67
CA GLY A 109 0.82 14.63 -10.77
C GLY A 109 2.26 14.23 -10.45
N GLY A 110 2.46 13.12 -9.72
CA GLY A 110 3.78 12.70 -9.27
C GLY A 110 4.73 12.34 -10.41
N ILE A 111 4.27 11.65 -11.47
CA ILE A 111 5.09 11.40 -12.68
C ILE A 111 5.52 12.73 -13.31
N ASN A 112 4.59 13.65 -13.52
CA ASN A 112 4.88 14.94 -14.16
C ASN A 112 5.92 15.71 -13.35
N THR A 113 5.82 15.68 -12.02
CA THR A 113 6.80 16.31 -11.13
C THR A 113 8.20 15.73 -11.32
N LEU A 114 8.34 14.40 -11.41
CA LEU A 114 9.64 13.75 -11.65
C LEU A 114 10.19 14.09 -13.04
N LEU A 115 9.34 14.09 -14.07
CA LEU A 115 9.74 14.46 -15.43
C LEU A 115 10.13 15.94 -15.54
N GLU A 116 9.48 16.83 -14.80
CA GLU A 116 9.83 18.24 -14.71
C GLU A 116 11.21 18.44 -14.08
N VAL A 117 11.51 17.71 -13.00
CA VAL A 117 12.84 17.71 -12.36
C VAL A 117 13.91 17.24 -13.34
N ILE A 118 13.68 16.09 -14.02
CA ILE A 118 14.59 15.58 -15.05
C ILE A 118 14.82 16.63 -16.13
N ASN A 119 13.75 17.23 -16.66
CA ASN A 119 13.85 18.26 -17.68
C ASN A 119 14.64 19.49 -17.21
N ARG A 120 14.41 19.95 -15.98
CA ARG A 120 15.11 21.11 -15.39
C ARG A 120 16.62 20.85 -15.30
N ARG A 121 17.01 19.66 -14.84
CA ARG A 121 18.41 19.26 -14.68
C ARG A 121 19.08 18.99 -16.02
N CYS A 122 18.40 18.31 -16.95
CA CYS A 122 18.93 18.02 -18.28
C CYS A 122 19.12 19.26 -19.16
N LYS A 123 18.34 20.34 -18.96
CA LYS A 123 18.41 21.59 -19.72
C LYS A 123 19.46 22.58 -19.20
N LYS A 124 20.12 22.32 -18.06
CA LYS A 124 21.22 23.16 -17.59
C LYS A 124 22.38 23.15 -18.59
N LYS A 125 22.95 24.34 -18.86
CA LYS A 125 24.09 24.51 -19.77
C LYS A 125 25.36 23.81 -19.27
N THR A 126 25.58 23.85 -17.96
CA THR A 126 26.67 23.15 -17.26
C THR A 126 26.04 22.13 -16.32
N LYS A 127 26.36 20.86 -16.52
CA LYS A 127 25.89 19.76 -15.67
C LYS A 127 27.02 19.36 -14.74
N ASP A 128 26.73 19.33 -13.46
CA ASP A 128 27.61 18.70 -12.47
C ASP A 128 27.18 17.25 -12.21
N LEU A 129 27.96 16.56 -11.38
CA LEU A 129 27.65 15.19 -10.99
C LEU A 129 26.34 15.09 -10.20
N GLU A 130 26.02 16.11 -9.40
CA GLU A 130 24.80 16.20 -8.62
C GLU A 130 23.56 16.20 -9.52
N ASP A 131 23.59 16.98 -10.61
CA ASP A 131 22.52 17.02 -11.60
C ASP A 131 22.26 15.63 -12.22
N MET A 132 23.31 14.87 -12.48
CA MET A 132 23.19 13.51 -13.04
C MET A 132 22.64 12.53 -12.00
N ASN A 133 23.07 12.63 -10.74
CA ASN A 133 22.55 11.82 -9.64
C ASN A 133 21.05 12.06 -9.44
N ILE A 134 20.62 13.32 -9.42
CA ILE A 134 19.20 13.70 -9.30
C ILE A 134 18.37 13.10 -10.44
N VAL A 135 18.88 13.13 -11.68
CA VAL A 135 18.20 12.51 -12.83
C VAL A 135 18.08 11.00 -12.65
N ILE A 136 19.16 10.33 -12.24
CA ILE A 136 19.17 8.88 -11.99
C ILE A 136 18.17 8.51 -10.90
N GLU A 137 18.10 9.27 -9.81
CA GLU A 137 17.15 9.01 -8.73
C GLU A 137 15.70 9.20 -9.16
N CYS A 138 15.41 10.21 -9.99
CA CYS A 138 14.08 10.37 -10.59
C CYS A 138 13.72 9.15 -11.46
N LEU A 139 14.67 8.63 -12.24
CA LEU A 139 14.47 7.42 -13.05
C LEU A 139 14.24 6.18 -12.19
N HIS A 140 14.96 6.02 -11.08
CA HIS A 140 14.69 4.94 -10.12
C HIS A 140 13.30 5.04 -9.50
N CYS A 141 12.84 6.26 -9.15
CA CYS A 141 11.48 6.47 -8.67
C CYS A 141 10.44 6.08 -9.73
N ILE A 142 10.67 6.48 -10.98
CA ILE A 142 9.79 6.10 -12.11
C ILE A 142 9.78 4.59 -12.32
N GLN A 143 10.94 3.95 -12.30
CA GLN A 143 11.05 2.50 -12.45
C GLN A 143 10.26 1.76 -11.36
N GLU A 144 10.35 2.21 -10.11
CA GLU A 144 9.61 1.59 -9.00
C GLU A 144 8.09 1.75 -9.17
N LEU A 145 7.61 2.89 -9.69
CA LEU A 145 6.19 3.11 -9.98
C LEU A 145 5.65 2.11 -11.02
N PHE A 146 6.45 1.79 -12.04
CA PHE A 146 6.05 0.86 -13.11
C PHE A 146 6.31 -0.61 -12.77
N ARG A 147 6.91 -0.90 -11.61
CA ARG A 147 7.11 -2.28 -11.14
C ARG A 147 5.79 -2.97 -10.80
N TYR A 148 4.79 -2.20 -10.41
CA TYR A 148 3.51 -2.72 -9.93
C TYR A 148 2.40 -2.34 -10.93
N PRO A 149 1.54 -3.28 -11.35
CA PRO A 149 0.38 -2.96 -12.17
C PRO A 149 -0.63 -2.19 -11.29
N VAL A 150 -0.77 -0.90 -11.60
CA VAL A 150 -1.71 0.02 -10.96
C VAL A 150 -3.07 -0.11 -11.64
#